data_AF-A0A352WWD9-F1
#
_entry.id   AF-A0A352WWD9-F1
#
_cell.length_a   1.000
_cell.length_b   1.000
_cell.length_c   1.000
_cell.angle_alpha   90.00
_cell.angle_beta   90.00
_cell.angle_gamma   90.00
#
_symmetry.space_group_name_H-M   'P 1'
#
loop_
_entity.id
_entity.type
_entity.pdbx_description
1 polymer ?
#
loop_
_entity_poly.entity_id
_entity_poly.type
_entity_poly.pdbx_seq_one_letter_code
_entity_poly.pdbx_strand_id
1 'polypeptide(L)'
;MLIFIVALLSTYCIGKTGNNDSKRLSLNERTSLETAGKIIVAYVTSWSEVMPDPNYMTHINYAFGHVNETFNGIEIANEERLRSIVTMLEDKKSETKILLSIGGWG
;
A
#
# COMPACT_ATOMS: atom_id res chain seq x y z
N MET A 1 -25.77 7.72 13.90
CA MET A 1 -25.13 8.74 13.05
C MET A 1 -24.14 8.01 12.14
N LEU A 2 -24.59 7.70 10.93
CA LEU A 2 -23.93 6.79 10.00
C LEU A 2 -23.19 7.64 8.97
N ILE A 3 -21.86 7.69 9.03
CA ILE A 3 -21.05 8.38 8.01
C ILE A 3 -20.49 7.31 7.07
N PHE A 4 -21.09 7.23 5.89
CA PHE A 4 -20.52 6.56 4.72
C PHE A 4 -19.23 7.29 4.31
N ILE A 5 -18.07 6.64 4.44
CA ILE A 5 -16.85 7.07 3.74
C ILE A 5 -16.54 6.00 2.70
N VAL A 6 -17.16 6.17 1.52
CA VAL A 6 -16.68 5.57 0.28
C VAL A 6 -15.55 6.47 -0.22
N ALA A 7 -14.31 6.12 0.08
CA ALA A 7 -13.15 6.77 -0.50
C ALA A 7 -12.90 6.18 -1.90
N LEU A 8 -13.64 6.70 -2.89
CA LEU A 8 -13.36 6.47 -4.30
C LEU A 8 -12.26 7.45 -4.74
N LEU A 9 -10.99 7.12 -4.54
CA LEU A 9 -9.88 7.87 -5.12
C LEU A 9 -9.42 7.20 -6.42
N SER A 10 -10.15 7.49 -7.50
CA SER A 10 -9.58 7.53 -8.84
C SER A 10 -9.21 8.98 -9.16
N THR A 11 -8.16 9.49 -8.52
CA THR A 11 -7.47 10.67 -9.03
C THR A 11 -6.46 10.23 -10.07
N TYR A 12 -6.92 10.27 -11.31
CA TYR A 12 -6.12 10.25 -12.51
C TYR A 12 -5.11 11.41 -12.46
N CYS A 13 -3.85 11.11 -12.14
CA CYS A 13 -2.77 12.08 -12.27
C CYS A 13 -2.32 12.16 -13.73
N ILE A 14 -2.92 13.05 -14.54
CA ILE A 14 -2.21 13.61 -15.69
C ILE A 14 -1.26 14.67 -15.13
N GLY A 15 -0.01 14.28 -14.92
CA GLY A 15 1.07 15.25 -14.78
C GLY A 15 1.26 15.97 -16.11
N LYS A 16 0.83 17.23 -16.20
CA LYS A 16 1.41 18.18 -17.15
C LYS A 16 2.59 18.87 -16.47
N THR A 17 3.79 18.40 -16.76
CA THR A 17 5.00 19.21 -16.59
C THR A 17 5.48 19.60 -17.98
N GLY A 18 5.18 20.83 -18.37
CA GLY A 18 5.90 21.48 -19.45
C GLY A 18 7.28 21.87 -18.94
N ASN A 19 8.30 21.12 -19.34
CA ASN A 19 9.64 21.64 -19.51
C ASN A 19 10.32 20.90 -20.67
N ASN A 20 10.93 21.66 -21.57
CA ASN A 20 11.36 21.23 -22.89
C ASN A 20 12.72 20.55 -22.83
N ASP A 21 12.80 19.37 -22.22
CA ASP A 21 13.98 18.50 -22.31
C ASP A 21 13.54 17.12 -22.77
N SER A 22 13.56 16.91 -24.09
CA SER A 22 13.38 15.61 -24.71
C SER A 22 14.58 14.70 -24.40
N LYS A 23 14.72 14.24 -23.15
CA LYS A 23 15.35 12.94 -22.90
C LYS A 23 14.36 11.89 -23.38
N ARG A 24 14.60 11.36 -24.58
CA ARG A 24 14.02 10.10 -25.04
C ARG A 24 14.36 9.04 -23.98
N LEU A 25 13.41 8.78 -23.07
CA LEU A 25 13.41 7.57 -22.24
C LEU A 25 13.67 6.40 -23.18
N SER A 26 14.72 5.63 -22.90
CA SER A 26 15.15 4.59 -23.81
C SER A 26 14.04 3.54 -23.92
N LEU A 27 13.89 2.96 -25.12
CA LEU A 27 12.75 2.09 -25.44
C LEU A 27 12.56 0.96 -24.41
N ASN A 28 13.67 0.49 -23.84
CA ASN A 28 13.76 -0.49 -22.74
C ASN A 28 13.10 -0.05 -21.41
N GLU A 29 13.13 1.24 -21.05
CA GLU A 29 12.45 1.77 -19.85
C GLU A 29 10.94 1.87 -20.08
N ARG A 30 10.51 2.14 -21.31
CA ARG A 30 9.08 2.11 -21.67
C ARG A 30 8.55 0.68 -21.70
N THR A 31 9.33 -0.27 -22.23
CA THR A 31 8.94 -1.68 -22.20
C THR A 31 8.90 -2.21 -20.77
N SER A 32 9.82 -1.84 -19.88
CA SER A 32 9.80 -2.32 -18.49
C SER A 32 8.63 -1.73 -17.66
N LEU A 33 8.21 -0.51 -17.95
CA LEU A 33 7.00 0.11 -17.36
C LEU A 33 5.70 -0.49 -17.91
N GLU A 34 5.65 -0.81 -19.21
CA GLU A 34 4.51 -1.55 -19.82
C GLU A 34 4.47 -3.02 -19.37
N THR A 35 5.61 -3.62 -19.03
CA THR A 35 5.71 -5.00 -18.50
C THR A 35 5.51 -5.06 -16.99
N ALA A 36 5.55 -3.93 -16.28
CA ALA A 36 5.23 -3.87 -14.86
C ALA A 36 3.74 -4.20 -14.68
N GLY A 37 3.45 -5.41 -14.22
CA GLY A 37 2.09 -5.88 -13.98
C GLY A 37 1.28 -4.90 -13.11
N LYS A 38 -0.05 -4.91 -13.28
CA LYS A 38 -0.94 -4.02 -12.53
C LYS A 38 -0.76 -4.22 -11.03
N ILE A 39 -0.68 -3.11 -10.29
CA ILE A 39 -0.58 -3.11 -8.84
C ILE A 39 -1.97 -2.94 -8.23
N ILE A 40 -2.35 -3.86 -7.34
CA ILE A 40 -3.61 -3.82 -6.59
C ILE A 40 -3.22 -3.79 -5.11
N VAL A 41 -3.53 -2.68 -4.45
CA VAL A 41 -3.19 -2.45 -3.04
C VAL A 41 -4.44 -2.49 -2.20
N ALA A 42 -4.44 -3.31 -1.15
CA ALA A 42 -5.50 -3.30 -0.15
C ALA A 42 -5.05 -2.55 1.10
N TYR A 43 -5.88 -1.60 1.56
CA TYR A 43 -5.63 -0.85 2.79
C TYR A 43 -6.25 -1.56 3.97
N VAL A 44 -5.42 -1.97 4.93
CA VAL A 44 -5.82 -2.87 6.02
C VAL A 44 -5.57 -2.18 7.34
N THR A 45 -6.63 -1.70 8.00
CA THR A 45 -6.52 -0.97 9.27
C THR A 45 -6.40 -1.91 10.46
N SER A 46 -5.61 -1.53 11.46
CA SER A 46 -5.21 -2.32 12.64
C SER A 46 -6.37 -2.64 13.58
N TRP A 47 -7.41 -1.82 13.54
CA TRP A 47 -8.62 -1.94 14.37
C TRP A 47 -9.78 -2.70 13.71
N SER A 48 -9.62 -3.14 12.46
CA SER A 48 -10.64 -3.91 11.74
C SER A 48 -10.29 -5.38 11.70
N GLU A 49 -11.28 -6.26 11.72
CA GLU A 49 -11.10 -7.70 11.49
C GLU A 49 -11.20 -8.07 9.99
N VAL A 50 -11.65 -7.13 9.14
CA VAL A 50 -11.83 -7.40 7.72
C VAL A 50 -10.47 -7.65 7.06
N MET A 51 -10.32 -8.81 6.44
CA MET A 51 -9.15 -9.20 5.65
C MET A 51 -9.56 -9.41 4.19
N PRO A 52 -8.98 -8.66 3.25
CA PRO A 52 -9.19 -8.90 1.83
C PRO A 52 -8.53 -10.21 1.39
N ASP A 53 -9.08 -10.88 0.36
CA ASP A 53 -8.51 -12.12 -0.14
C ASP A 53 -7.15 -11.86 -0.84
N PRO A 54 -6.04 -12.46 -0.35
CA PRO A 54 -4.70 -12.25 -0.90
C PRO A 54 -4.56 -12.66 -2.37
N ASN A 55 -5.42 -13.52 -2.91
CA ASN A 55 -5.33 -13.96 -4.31
C ASN A 55 -5.66 -12.85 -5.33
N TYR A 56 -6.30 -11.76 -4.88
CA TYR A 56 -6.76 -10.68 -5.74
C TYR A 56 -5.98 -9.38 -5.55
N MET A 57 -4.87 -9.41 -4.82
CA MET A 57 -4.02 -8.24 -4.60
C MET A 57 -2.56 -8.56 -4.84
N THR A 58 -1.77 -7.51 -5.04
CA THR A 58 -0.31 -7.63 -5.08
C THR A 58 0.34 -7.04 -3.83
N HIS A 59 -0.35 -6.13 -3.13
CA HIS A 59 0.19 -5.47 -1.94
C HIS A 59 -0.88 -5.28 -0.85
N ILE A 60 -0.45 -5.41 0.39
CA ILE A 60 -1.18 -4.97 1.59
C ILE A 60 -0.50 -3.72 2.10
N ASN A 61 -1.25 -2.65 2.30
CA ASN A 61 -0.81 -1.48 3.04
C ASN A 61 -1.42 -1.54 4.44
N TYR A 62 -0.65 -2.06 5.39
CA TYR A 62 -1.07 -2.23 6.77
C TYR A 62 -0.99 -0.90 7.51
N ALA A 63 -2.09 -0.48 8.10
CA ALA A 63 -2.21 0.80 8.78
C ALA A 63 -2.57 0.54 10.25
N PHE A 64 -1.88 1.08 11.25
CA PHE A 64 -0.89 2.15 11.17
C PHE A 64 0.39 1.78 11.92
N GLY A 65 1.51 2.34 11.47
CA GLY A 65 2.63 2.61 12.34
C GLY A 65 2.58 4.07 12.82
N HIS A 66 2.98 4.31 14.05
CA HIS A 66 3.06 5.64 14.64
C HIS A 66 4.50 5.93 15.03
N VAL A 67 4.95 7.18 14.87
CA VAL A 67 6.24 7.59 15.43
C VAL A 67 6.11 7.58 16.95
N ASN A 68 7.06 6.96 17.64
CA ASN A 68 7.03 6.90 19.11
C ASN A 68 7.26 8.28 19.74
N GLU A 69 6.96 8.42 21.04
CA GLU A 69 7.04 9.71 21.76
C GLU A 69 8.45 10.34 21.76
N THR A 70 9.48 9.51 21.66
CA THR A 70 10.89 9.93 21.64
C THR A 70 11.41 10.25 20.24
N PHE A 71 10.56 10.16 19.20
CA PHE A 71 10.89 10.46 17.80
C PHE A 71 12.10 9.69 17.25
N ASN A 72 12.35 8.49 17.75
CA ASN A 72 13.50 7.67 17.35
C ASN A 72 13.11 6.27 16.83
N GLY A 73 11.81 5.98 16.78
CA GLY A 73 11.29 4.69 16.36
C GLY A 73 9.86 4.76 15.86
N ILE A 74 9.38 3.62 15.39
CA ILE A 74 8.01 3.42 14.94
C ILE A 74 7.38 2.32 15.78
N GLU A 75 6.21 2.60 16.35
CA GLU A 75 5.35 1.65 17.03
C GLU A 75 4.27 1.15 16.07
N ILE A 76 4.10 -0.17 15.96
CA ILE A 76 3.12 -0.78 15.07
C ILE A 76 1.81 -0.96 15.83
N ALA A 77 0.73 -0.34 15.35
CA ALA A 77 -0.59 -0.56 15.91
C ALA A 77 -1.05 -2.00 15.67
N ASN A 78 -1.43 -2.69 16.74
CA ASN A 78 -1.86 -4.10 16.72
C ASN A 78 -0.84 -5.00 15.99
N GLU A 79 0.38 -5.06 16.52
CA GLU A 79 1.47 -5.86 15.95
C GLU A 79 1.10 -7.33 15.80
N GLU A 80 0.33 -7.90 16.73
CA GLU A 80 -0.12 -9.29 16.68
C GLU A 80 -0.93 -9.59 15.41
N ARG A 81 -1.82 -8.68 15.02
CA ARG A 81 -2.58 -8.82 13.78
C ARG A 81 -1.70 -8.73 12.53
N LEU A 82 -0.70 -7.83 12.52
CA LEU A 82 0.25 -7.79 11.40
C LEU A 82 1.01 -9.13 11.30
N ARG A 83 1.45 -9.69 12.43
CA ARG A 83 2.14 -10.99 12.47
C ARG A 83 1.25 -12.11 11.93
N SER A 84 -0.02 -12.17 12.33
CA SER A 84 -0.93 -13.21 11.85
C SER A 84 -1.20 -13.11 10.34
N ILE A 85 -1.27 -11.88 9.80
CA ILE A 85 -1.37 -11.66 8.35
C ILE A 85 -0.12 -12.19 7.63
N VAL A 86 1.09 -11.89 8.14
CA VAL A 86 2.35 -12.40 7.57
C VAL A 86 2.35 -13.92 7.53
N THR A 87 2.05 -14.58 8.65
CA THR A 87 1.99 -16.05 8.73
C THR A 87 0.98 -16.64 7.73
N MET A 88 -0.21 -16.04 7.62
CA MET A 88 -1.22 -16.50 6.65
C MET A 88 -0.73 -16.39 5.19
N LEU A 89 0.02 -15.35 4.84
CA LEU A 89 0.56 -15.19 3.48
C LEU A 89 1.66 -16.21 3.18
N GLU A 90 2.52 -16.50 4.17
CA GLU A 90 3.56 -17.53 4.07
C GLU A 90 2.94 -18.92 3.87
N ASP A 91 1.93 -19.28 4.67
CA ASP A 91 1.21 -20.55 4.55
C ASP A 91 0.57 -20.75 3.17
N LYS A 92 0.02 -19.66 2.60
CA LYS A 92 -0.57 -19.65 1.26
C LYS A 92 0.46 -19.56 0.13
N LYS A 93 1.76 -19.38 0.45
CA LYS A 93 2.83 -19.10 -0.52
C LYS A 93 2.48 -17.93 -1.45
N SER A 94 1.86 -16.89 -0.89
CA SER A 94 1.45 -15.71 -1.64
C SER A 94 2.66 -14.85 -2.02
N GLU A 95 2.65 -14.27 -3.21
CA GLU A 95 3.63 -13.25 -3.63
C GLU A 95 3.25 -11.82 -3.17
N THR A 96 2.17 -11.69 -2.39
CA THR A 96 1.69 -10.40 -1.88
C THR A 96 2.75 -9.73 -0.99
N LYS A 97 3.06 -8.47 -1.29
CA LYS A 97 4.01 -7.67 -0.51
C LYS A 97 3.30 -6.88 0.57
N ILE A 98 3.95 -6.67 1.71
CA ILE A 98 3.41 -5.84 2.79
C ILE A 98 4.16 -4.52 2.85
N LEU A 99 3.39 -3.44 2.97
CA LEU A 99 3.83 -2.07 3.24
C LEU A 99 3.25 -1.63 4.58
N LEU A 100 3.99 -0.82 5.33
CA LEU A 100 3.54 -0.23 6.59
C LEU A 100 3.19 1.25 6.37
N SER A 101 1.92 1.61 6.56
CA SER A 101 1.43 2.99 6.49
C SER A 101 1.72 3.71 7.80
N ILE A 102 2.57 4.73 7.78
CA ILE A 102 2.89 5.55 8.95
C ILE A 102 1.98 6.78 9.01
N GLY A 103 1.41 7.08 10.19
CA GLY A 103 0.55 8.25 10.43
C GLY A 103 -0.85 7.85 10.90
N GLY A 104 -1.89 8.40 10.27
CA GLY A 104 -3.28 8.21 10.70
C GLY A 104 -3.73 9.16 11.80
N TRP A 105 -4.93 8.94 12.32
CA TRP A 105 -5.46 9.68 13.47
C TRP A 105 -4.91 9.01 14.73
N GLY A 106 -3.69 9.40 15.11
CA GLY A 106 -3.04 9.09 16.38
C GLY A 106 -3.23 10.24 17.35
#